data_AF-C9SUL1-F1
#
_entry.id   AF-C9SUL1-F1
#
_cell.length_a   1.000
_cell.length_b   1.000
_cell.length_c   1.000
_cell.angle_alpha   90.00
_cell.angle_beta   90.00
_cell.angle_gamma   90.00
#
_symmetry.space_group_name_H-M   'P 1'
#
loop_
_entity.id
_entity.type
_entity.pdbx_description
1 polymer ?
#
loop_
_entity_poly.entity_id
_entity_poly.type
_entity_poly.pdbx_seq_one_letter_code
_entity_poly.pdbx_strand_id
1 'polypeptide(L)'
;MISRHQVAGYANGYPREKTFEISPHRSGDVQLETVRYYDLTDVQGTARGWEREERILLCVPLRDAEPHLPMFFSHLRNFTYPHHLIDLAFLVSDSKDRTLEVLSNSLEEIQADQDPQQPYGEISIIEKDFGQKVNQDVESRHGFAAQAGGGES
;
A
#
# COMPACT_ATOMS: atom_id res chain seq x y z
N MET A 1 29.57 -27.88 31.38
CA MET A 1 29.87 -26.44 31.29
C MET A 1 28.91 -25.84 30.28
N ILE A 2 28.06 -24.93 30.74
CA ILE A 2 27.10 -24.18 29.93
C ILE A 2 27.83 -22.97 29.37
N SER A 3 27.65 -22.67 28.07
CA SER A 3 27.72 -21.30 27.59
C SER A 3 26.59 -21.05 26.59
N ARG A 4 25.90 -19.95 26.87
CA ARG A 4 24.64 -19.45 26.31
C ARG A 4 24.98 -18.35 25.28
N HIS A 5 23.96 -17.84 24.59
CA HIS A 5 23.91 -16.71 23.62
C HIS A 5 23.69 -17.17 22.17
N GLN A 6 22.67 -16.74 21.43
CA GLN A 6 21.50 -15.90 21.73
C GLN A 6 20.56 -16.03 20.51
N VAL A 7 19.30 -16.38 20.74
CA VAL A 7 18.25 -16.35 19.70
C VAL A 7 17.84 -14.89 19.52
N ALA A 8 18.10 -14.32 18.35
CA ALA A 8 17.55 -13.01 17.97
C ALA A 8 16.10 -13.22 17.53
N GLY A 9 15.17 -12.96 18.45
CA GLY A 9 13.76 -12.78 18.11
C GLY A 9 13.59 -11.46 17.36
N TYR A 10 13.11 -11.52 16.12
CA TYR A 10 12.64 -10.34 15.42
C TYR A 10 11.15 -10.16 15.71
N ALA A 11 10.85 -9.10 16.45
CA ALA A 11 9.51 -8.67 16.78
C ALA A 11 8.89 -7.98 15.57
N ASN A 12 7.95 -8.64 14.91
CA ASN A 12 6.87 -7.99 14.19
C ASN A 12 5.69 -8.96 14.20
N GLY A 13 4.87 -8.86 15.26
CA GLY A 13 3.73 -9.74 15.54
C GLY A 13 2.55 -9.56 14.59
N TYR A 14 2.78 -9.58 13.29
CA TYR A 14 1.73 -9.60 12.28
C TYR A 14 1.48 -11.06 11.85
N PRO A 15 0.28 -11.61 12.09
CA PRO A 15 -0.08 -12.90 11.51
C PRO A 15 -0.12 -12.77 9.99
N ARG A 16 0.69 -13.59 9.30
CA ARG A 16 0.88 -13.61 7.83
C ARG A 16 -0.29 -14.23 7.05
N GLU A 17 -1.51 -14.20 7.60
CA GLU A 17 -2.59 -15.01 7.04
C GLU A 17 -3.49 -14.27 6.03
N LYS A 18 -3.27 -12.97 5.76
CA LYS A 18 -4.17 -12.15 4.92
C LYS A 18 -3.50 -11.34 3.81
N THR A 19 -2.33 -11.74 3.32
CA THR A 19 -1.77 -11.15 2.09
C THR A 19 -2.17 -12.05 0.92
N PHE A 20 -3.13 -11.60 0.12
CA PHE A 20 -3.43 -12.25 -1.16
C PHE A 20 -2.41 -11.77 -2.19
N GLU A 21 -1.39 -12.60 -2.44
CA GLU A 21 -0.43 -12.40 -3.54
C GLU A 21 -0.86 -13.29 -4.71
N ILE A 22 -1.16 -12.70 -5.86
CA ILE A 22 -1.40 -13.44 -7.11
C ILE A 22 -0.17 -13.24 -8.00
N SER A 23 0.75 -14.20 -7.99
CA SER A 23 1.90 -14.20 -8.91
C SER A 23 1.71 -15.25 -10.01
N PRO A 24 1.53 -14.86 -11.28
CA PRO A 24 1.78 -15.76 -12.38
C PRO A 24 3.29 -15.68 -12.69
N HIS A 25 3.98 -16.82 -12.73
CA HIS A 25 5.13 -17.18 -13.58
C HIS A 25 6.08 -18.17 -12.86
N ARG A 26 6.06 -19.42 -13.34
CA ARG A 26 7.04 -20.48 -13.05
C ARG A 26 8.14 -20.41 -14.11
N SER A 27 9.40 -20.52 -13.71
CA SER A 27 10.29 -21.66 -14.05
C SER A 27 11.74 -21.40 -13.59
N GLY A 28 12.25 -22.28 -12.73
CA GLY A 28 13.63 -22.73 -12.79
C GLY A 28 14.73 -21.83 -12.22
N ASP A 29 14.72 -21.58 -10.91
CA ASP A 29 15.96 -21.62 -10.12
C ASP A 29 15.60 -21.80 -8.64
N VAL A 30 16.46 -22.45 -7.89
CA VAL A 30 16.29 -22.67 -6.44
C VAL A 30 16.51 -21.33 -5.72
N GLN A 31 15.58 -20.41 -5.88
CA GLN A 31 15.45 -19.26 -5.01
C GLN A 31 14.85 -19.78 -3.70
N LEU A 32 15.55 -19.55 -2.59
CA LEU A 32 14.87 -19.45 -1.31
C LEU A 32 13.70 -18.49 -1.56
N GLU A 33 12.45 -18.97 -1.57
CA GLU A 33 11.24 -18.26 -2.05
C GLU A 33 11.06 -16.86 -1.44
N THR A 34 11.80 -16.56 -0.38
CA THR A 34 11.72 -15.33 0.42
C THR A 34 12.85 -14.33 0.18
N VAL A 35 13.90 -14.65 -0.60
CA VAL A 35 15.02 -13.72 -0.81
C VAL A 35 15.12 -13.31 -2.26
N ARG A 36 14.75 -12.05 -2.54
CA ARG A 36 14.99 -11.39 -3.84
C ARG A 36 16.14 -10.39 -3.69
N TYR A 37 17.13 -10.47 -4.57
CA TYR A 37 18.26 -9.52 -4.62
C TYR A 37 18.01 -8.49 -5.72
N TYR A 38 18.15 -7.21 -5.38
CA TYR A 38 18.02 -6.09 -6.31
C TYR A 38 19.25 -5.19 -6.18
N ASP A 39 19.98 -5.00 -7.27
CA ASP A 39 21.01 -3.96 -7.36
C ASP A 39 20.34 -2.65 -7.79
N LEU A 40 20.41 -1.64 -6.91
CA LEU A 40 19.75 -0.34 -7.11
C LEU A 40 20.73 0.73 -7.61
N THR A 41 21.97 0.37 -7.94
CA THR A 41 23.02 1.34 -8.31
C THR A 41 22.62 2.23 -9.49
N ASP A 42 21.90 1.67 -10.46
CA ASP A 42 21.44 2.38 -11.66
C ASP A 42 19.96 2.79 -11.62
N VAL A 43 19.28 2.61 -10.48
CA VAL A 43 17.88 3.00 -10.31
C VAL A 43 17.81 4.48 -9.94
N GLN A 44 17.47 5.32 -10.91
CA GLN A 44 17.19 6.73 -10.71
C GLN A 44 15.84 7.09 -11.34
N GLY A 45 15.05 7.89 -10.63
CA GLY A 45 13.89 8.53 -11.23
C GLY A 45 14.35 9.63 -12.18
N THR A 46 13.87 9.60 -13.42
CA THR A 46 14.17 10.63 -14.41
C THR A 46 12.93 11.40 -14.83
N ALA A 47 13.12 12.58 -15.40
CA ALA A 47 12.02 13.35 -15.99
C ALA A 47 11.38 12.66 -17.22
N ARG A 48 11.98 11.56 -17.72
CA ARG A 48 11.53 10.80 -18.88
C ARG A 48 11.34 9.32 -18.57
N GLY A 49 10.76 8.99 -17.42
CA GLY A 49 10.66 7.62 -16.94
C GLY A 49 9.97 6.65 -17.90
N TRP A 50 8.96 7.11 -18.66
CA TRP A 50 8.27 6.26 -19.65
C TRP A 50 9.16 5.87 -20.84
N GLU A 51 10.09 6.73 -21.26
CA GLU A 51 11.07 6.40 -22.32
C GLU A 51 12.14 5.41 -21.83
N ARG A 52 12.30 5.29 -20.50
CA ARG A 52 13.34 4.48 -19.85
C ARG A 52 12.79 3.25 -19.14
N GLU A 53 11.50 2.95 -19.36
CA GLU A 53 10.80 1.81 -18.75
C GLU A 53 10.88 1.82 -17.21
N GLU A 54 10.88 3.01 -16.61
CA GLU A 54 10.93 3.16 -15.15
C GLU A 54 9.60 2.70 -14.54
N ARG A 55 9.64 1.74 -13.62
CA ARG A 55 8.45 1.26 -12.91
C ARG A 55 8.06 2.23 -11.79
N ILE A 56 6.76 2.45 -11.62
CA ILE A 56 6.20 3.26 -10.54
C ILE A 56 5.24 2.43 -9.68
N LEU A 57 5.20 2.73 -8.38
CA LEU A 57 4.25 2.14 -7.43
C LEU A 57 3.23 3.21 -7.02
N LEU A 58 1.95 2.97 -7.30
CA LEU A 58 0.85 3.83 -6.88
C LEU A 58 0.21 3.29 -5.59
N CYS A 59 0.42 3.99 -4.48
CA CYS A 59 -0.14 3.64 -3.18
C CYS A 59 -1.45 4.39 -2.92
N VAL A 60 -2.54 3.66 -2.69
CA VAL A 60 -3.90 4.21 -2.55
C VAL A 60 -4.52 3.75 -1.23
N PRO A 61 -4.57 4.62 -0.20
CA PRO A 61 -5.31 4.33 1.03
C PRO A 61 -6.82 4.49 0.78
N LEU A 62 -7.61 3.52 1.24
CA LEU A 62 -9.06 3.48 1.06
C LEU A 62 -9.78 3.25 2.40
N ARG A 63 -10.85 4.01 2.63
CA ARG A 63 -11.82 3.84 3.71
C ARG A 63 -13.16 4.42 3.27
N ASP A 64 -14.23 3.65 3.38
CA ASP A 64 -15.58 4.07 2.98
C ASP A 64 -15.60 4.77 1.60
N ALA A 65 -14.89 4.18 0.64
CA ALA A 65 -14.55 4.77 -0.65
C ALA A 65 -15.40 4.26 -1.82
N GLU A 66 -16.39 3.39 -1.58
CA GLU A 66 -17.31 2.87 -2.60
C GLU A 66 -17.79 3.92 -3.63
N PRO A 67 -18.29 5.11 -3.23
CA PRO A 67 -18.82 6.09 -4.20
C PRO A 67 -17.73 6.74 -5.07
N HIS A 68 -16.46 6.65 -4.69
CA HIS A 68 -15.35 7.29 -5.39
C HIS A 68 -14.64 6.34 -6.36
N LEU A 69 -14.74 5.03 -6.15
CA LEU A 69 -14.06 4.03 -6.97
C LEU A 69 -14.42 4.12 -8.47
N PRO A 70 -15.68 4.34 -8.89
CA PRO A 70 -15.98 4.46 -10.32
C PRO A 70 -15.21 5.59 -11.02
N MET A 71 -15.08 6.75 -10.37
CA MET A 71 -14.30 7.88 -10.91
C MET A 71 -12.79 7.61 -10.84
N PHE A 72 -12.33 6.98 -9.77
CA PHE A 72 -10.93 6.58 -9.65
C PHE A 72 -10.51 5.64 -10.79
N PHE A 73 -11.29 4.59 -11.07
CA PHE A 73 -11.01 3.65 -12.17
C PHE A 73 -11.18 4.27 -13.56
N SER A 74 -12.05 5.27 -13.73
CA SER A 74 -12.09 6.01 -14.99
C SER A 74 -10.82 6.82 -15.22
N HIS A 75 -10.19 7.36 -14.18
CA HIS A 75 -8.88 7.99 -14.30
C HIS A 75 -7.78 6.97 -14.59
N LEU A 76 -7.81 5.80 -13.95
CA LEU A 76 -6.86 4.72 -14.23
C LEU A 76 -6.87 4.30 -15.71
N ARG A 77 -8.05 4.18 -16.33
CA ARG A 77 -8.15 3.86 -17.77
C ARG A 77 -7.59 4.96 -18.69
N ASN A 78 -7.48 6.19 -18.19
CA ASN A 78 -7.00 7.35 -18.94
C ASN A 78 -5.55 7.72 -18.63
N PHE A 79 -4.83 6.90 -17.85
CA PHE A 79 -3.41 7.16 -17.63
C PHE A 79 -2.63 7.08 -18.95
N THR A 80 -1.73 8.05 -19.13
CA THR A 80 -0.89 8.12 -20.33
C THR A 80 0.47 7.45 -20.14
N TYR A 81 0.79 7.07 -18.90
CA TYR A 81 1.96 6.26 -18.59
C TYR A 81 1.65 4.79 -18.90
N PRO A 82 2.56 4.00 -19.50
CA PRO A 82 2.26 2.60 -19.83
C PRO A 82 1.83 1.80 -18.59
N HIS A 83 0.62 1.25 -18.58
CA HIS A 83 0.02 0.66 -17.37
C HIS A 83 0.82 -0.53 -16.81
N HIS A 84 1.46 -1.33 -17.67
CA HIS A 84 2.31 -2.45 -17.26
C HIS A 84 3.57 -2.01 -16.47
N LEU A 85 3.92 -0.71 -16.48
CA LEU A 85 4.99 -0.12 -15.65
C LEU A 85 4.45 0.47 -14.34
N ILE A 86 3.16 0.33 -14.07
CA ILE A 86 2.51 0.86 -12.87
C ILE A 86 2.06 -0.33 -12.03
N ASP A 87 2.67 -0.47 -10.86
CA ASP A 87 2.22 -1.40 -9.83
C ASP A 87 1.23 -0.65 -8.91
N LEU A 88 0.15 -1.32 -8.48
CA LEU A 88 -0.90 -0.73 -7.63
C LEU A 88 -0.85 -1.36 -6.23
N ALA A 89 -0.84 -0.54 -5.20
CA ALA A 89 -0.93 -0.98 -3.80
C ALA A 89 -2.09 -0.28 -3.09
N PHE A 90 -3.12 -1.04 -2.73
CA PHE A 90 -4.29 -0.55 -2.00
C PHE A 90 -4.18 -0.90 -0.52
N LEU A 91 -4.33 0.11 0.35
CA LEU A 91 -4.45 -0.09 1.79
C LEU A 91 -5.89 0.16 2.21
N VAL A 92 -6.66 -0.91 2.39
CA VAL A 92 -8.08 -0.83 2.78
C VAL A 92 -8.19 -0.87 4.30
N SER A 93 -8.76 0.18 4.87
CA SER A 93 -8.95 0.32 6.33
C SER A 93 -10.27 -0.32 6.79
N ASP A 94 -10.77 0.02 7.98
CA ASP A 94 -12.04 -0.39 8.57
C ASP A 94 -13.28 0.18 7.85
N SER A 95 -13.40 -0.08 6.54
CA SER A 95 -14.56 0.30 5.73
C SER A 95 -15.83 -0.43 6.18
N LYS A 96 -16.95 0.28 6.16
CA LYS A 96 -18.29 -0.24 6.51
C LYS A 96 -19.20 -0.40 5.29
N ASP A 97 -18.78 0.12 4.15
CA ASP A 97 -19.46 0.03 2.86
C ASP A 97 -18.88 -1.11 1.99
N ARG A 98 -19.22 -1.15 0.69
CA ARG A 98 -18.74 -2.17 -0.24
C ARG A 98 -17.42 -1.80 -0.93
N THR A 99 -16.57 -0.97 -0.30
CA THR A 99 -15.27 -0.56 -0.86
C THR A 99 -14.47 -1.72 -1.40
N LEU A 100 -14.28 -2.78 -0.60
CA LEU A 100 -13.44 -3.92 -0.98
C LEU A 100 -14.03 -4.72 -2.15
N GLU A 101 -15.35 -4.91 -2.16
CA GLU A 101 -16.07 -5.61 -3.22
C GLU A 101 -15.95 -4.84 -4.54
N VAL A 102 -16.26 -3.54 -4.54
CA VAL A 102 -16.17 -2.70 -5.74
C VAL A 102 -14.74 -2.57 -6.23
N LEU A 103 -13.76 -2.48 -5.33
CA LEU A 103 -12.34 -2.47 -5.67
C LEU A 103 -11.95 -3.77 -6.40
N SER A 104 -12.30 -4.92 -5.82
CA SER A 104 -11.93 -6.24 -6.36
C SER A 104 -12.55 -6.46 -7.74
N ASN A 105 -13.85 -6.20 -7.88
CA ASN A 105 -14.55 -6.33 -9.17
C ASN A 105 -13.94 -5.40 -10.23
N SER A 106 -13.63 -4.15 -9.88
CA SER A 106 -13.04 -3.19 -10.82
C SER A 106 -11.62 -3.57 -11.25
N LEU A 107 -10.83 -4.17 -10.35
CA LEU A 107 -9.49 -4.69 -10.65
C LEU A 107 -9.56 -5.92 -11.57
N GLU A 108 -10.50 -6.82 -11.33
CA GLU A 108 -10.74 -7.97 -12.22
C GLU A 108 -11.15 -7.50 -13.63
N GLU A 109 -12.04 -6.52 -13.72
CA GLU A 109 -12.47 -5.94 -14.99
C GLU A 109 -11.31 -5.32 -15.79
N ILE A 110 -10.44 -4.53 -15.13
CA ILE A 110 -9.32 -3.87 -15.84
C ILE A 110 -8.20 -4.84 -16.20
N GLN A 111 -7.98 -5.90 -15.41
CA GLN A 111 -6.99 -6.94 -15.71
C GLN A 111 -7.48 -7.92 -16.79
N ALA A 112 -8.79 -8.07 -16.96
CA ALA A 112 -9.41 -8.90 -18.00
C ALA A 112 -9.75 -8.13 -19.29
N ASP A 113 -9.30 -6.87 -19.42
CA ASP A 113 -9.58 -6.04 -20.58
C ASP A 113 -8.98 -6.65 -21.86
N GLN A 114 -9.65 -6.44 -22.99
CA GLN A 114 -9.22 -6.99 -24.29
C GLN A 114 -8.07 -6.18 -24.89
N ASP A 115 -7.95 -4.90 -24.52
CA ASP A 115 -6.81 -4.08 -24.92
C ASP A 115 -5.60 -4.44 -24.03
N PRO A 116 -4.51 -4.99 -24.61
CA PRO A 116 -3.34 -5.41 -23.85
C PRO A 116 -2.59 -4.24 -23.17
N GLN A 117 -2.94 -2.98 -23.47
CA GLN A 117 -2.38 -1.80 -22.80
C GLN A 117 -3.11 -1.44 -21.50
N GLN A 118 -4.29 -2.00 -21.24
CA GLN A 118 -5.10 -1.64 -20.07
C GLN A 118 -4.65 -2.31 -18.76
N PRO A 119 -4.21 -3.60 -18.74
CA PRO A 119 -3.75 -4.24 -17.52
C PRO A 119 -2.56 -3.52 -16.88
N TYR A 120 -2.60 -3.44 -15.56
CA TYR A 120 -1.52 -2.94 -14.70
C TYR A 120 -0.50 -4.03 -14.42
N GLY A 121 0.65 -3.63 -13.85
CA GLY A 121 1.67 -4.56 -13.34
C GLY A 121 1.21 -5.34 -12.11
N GLU A 122 2.03 -5.38 -11.07
CA GLU A 122 1.67 -6.07 -9.84
C GLU A 122 0.58 -5.28 -9.09
N ILE A 123 -0.43 -5.99 -8.57
CA ILE A 123 -1.50 -5.42 -7.75
C ILE A 123 -1.47 -6.07 -6.36
N SER A 124 -1.41 -5.24 -5.33
CA SER A 124 -1.45 -5.66 -3.92
C SER A 124 -2.63 -5.01 -3.21
N ILE A 125 -3.43 -5.80 -2.50
CA ILE A 125 -4.49 -5.30 -1.60
C ILE A 125 -4.11 -5.71 -0.18
N ILE A 126 -3.98 -4.73 0.70
CA ILE A 126 -3.64 -4.91 2.11
C ILE A 126 -4.82 -4.40 2.93
N GLU A 127 -5.47 -5.30 3.67
CA GLU A 127 -6.51 -4.93 4.62
C GLU A 127 -5.92 -4.73 6.01
N LYS A 128 -6.25 -3.61 6.66
CA LYS A 128 -5.84 -3.35 8.04
C LYS A 128 -6.96 -2.67 8.82
N ASP A 129 -7.39 -3.33 9.88
CA ASP A 129 -8.24 -2.71 10.90
C ASP A 129 -7.35 -1.85 11.82
N PHE A 130 -7.55 -0.53 11.78
CA PHE A 130 -6.83 0.41 12.63
C PHE A 130 -7.44 0.50 14.04
N GLY A 131 -8.60 -0.11 14.28
CA GLY A 131 -9.29 -0.16 15.56
C GLY A 131 -9.39 1.22 16.20
N GLN A 132 -10.44 1.98 15.88
CA GLN A 132 -10.62 3.34 16.40
C GLN A 132 -10.79 3.35 17.95
N LYS A 133 -9.67 3.26 18.68
CA LYS A 133 -9.53 3.65 20.09
C LYS A 133 -8.72 4.93 20.15
N VAL A 134 -9.21 5.97 19.51
CA VAL A 134 -8.75 7.32 19.83
C VAL A 134 -9.97 8.07 20.31
N ASN A 135 -10.17 8.09 21.63
CA ASN A 135 -10.78 9.23 22.30
C ASN A 135 -9.91 10.44 21.96
N GLN A 136 -10.16 11.07 20.81
CA GLN A 136 -9.63 12.39 20.52
C GLN A 136 -10.47 13.39 21.30
N ASP A 137 -10.33 13.38 22.63
CA ASP A 137 -10.68 14.55 23.42
C ASP A 137 -9.79 15.69 22.93
N VAL A 138 -10.45 16.62 22.25
CA VAL A 138 -9.85 17.77 21.58
C VAL A 138 -9.16 18.72 22.58
N GLU A 139 -9.40 18.55 23.89
CA GLU A 139 -8.72 19.27 24.96
C GLU A 139 -7.23 18.94 25.09
N SER A 140 -6.77 17.75 24.69
CA SER A 140 -5.36 17.36 24.88
C SER A 140 -4.41 17.93 23.82
N ARG A 141 -4.94 18.48 22.71
CA ARG A 141 -4.10 19.03 21.63
C ARG A 141 -3.65 20.49 21.85
N HIS A 142 -4.25 21.22 22.80
CA HIS A 142 -3.93 22.64 23.04
C HIS A 142 -3.85 23.07 24.53
N GLY A 143 -3.89 22.15 25.49
CA GLY A 143 -3.80 22.45 26.91
C GLY A 143 -2.37 22.60 27.46
N PHE A 144 -1.55 23.52 26.94
CA PHE A 144 -0.31 23.94 27.62
C PHE A 144 -0.21 25.47 27.70
N ALA A 145 -0.31 25.95 28.95
CA ALA A 145 0.09 27.26 29.48
C ALA A 145 -0.72 28.52 29.08
N ALA A 146 -1.87 28.70 29.75
CA ALA A 146 -2.24 30.04 30.23
C ALA A 146 -1.25 30.43 31.35
N GLN A 147 -0.15 31.09 31.00
CA GLN A 147 0.74 31.70 31.98
C GLN A 147 0.15 33.06 32.39
N ALA A 148 -0.89 33.01 33.21
CA ALA A 148 -1.33 34.15 34.01
C ALA A 148 -0.41 34.27 35.23
N GLY A 149 0.76 34.88 35.06
CA GLY A 149 1.35 35.68 36.15
C GLY A 149 0.65 37.03 36.06
N GLY A 150 -0.13 37.50 37.03
CA GLY A 150 0.16 37.56 38.45
C GLY A 150 0.09 39.05 38.78
N GLY A 151 -0.97 39.47 39.49
CA GLY A 151 -1.19 40.86 39.85
C GLY A 151 -0.30 41.34 40.99
N GLU A 152 -0.42 42.66 41.21
CA GLU A 152 -0.15 43.42 42.43
C GLU A 152 1.32 43.69 42.82
N SER A 153 1.77 44.91 42.52
CA SER A 153 1.76 46.02 43.49
C SER A 153 2.06 47.36 42.80
#